data_AF-A0A447MYH2-F1
#
_entry.id   AF-A0A447MYH2-F1
#
_cell.length_a   1.000
_cell.length_b   1.000
_cell.length_c   1.000
_cell.angle_alpha   90.00
_cell.angle_beta   90.00
_cell.angle_gamma   90.00
#
_symmetry.space_group_name_H-M   'P 1'
#
loop_
_entity.id
_entity.type
_entity.pdbx_description
1 polymer ?
#
loop_
_entity_poly.entity_id
_entity_poly.type
_entity_poly.pdbx_seq_one_letter_code
_entity_poly.pdbx_strand_id
1 'polypeptide(L)' 'MTPTSQIVGTQAVLNVLTGERYKTIAKETAGILKGEYGHTPVPVNAALQARVLEGGRSGDLPSGGFTQTGTG' A
#
# COMPACT_ATOMS: atom_id res chain seq x y z
N MET A 1 -0.13 -19.57 3.83
CA MET A 1 -0.14 -18.83 5.11
C MET A 1 1.25 -18.23 5.32
N THR A 2 1.31 -16.94 5.64
CA THR A 2 2.53 -16.14 5.94
C THR A 2 3.67 -16.28 4.93
N PRO A 3 3.69 -15.36 3.94
CA PRO A 3 4.41 -14.11 4.23
C PRO A 3 3.51 -12.85 4.30
N THR A 4 2.28 -12.90 3.78
CA THR A 4 1.41 -11.71 3.65
C THR A 4 1.03 -11.05 4.98
N SER A 5 0.80 -11.84 6.05
CA SER A 5 0.39 -11.30 7.36
C SER A 5 1.49 -10.48 8.04
N GLN A 6 2.75 -10.88 7.88
CA GLN A 6 3.89 -10.13 8.43
C GLN A 6 4.11 -8.83 7.64
N ILE A 7 3.97 -8.89 6.32
CA ILE A 7 4.10 -7.70 5.45
C ILE A 7 3.04 -6.65 5.79
N VAL A 8 1.78 -7.07 5.95
CA VAL A 8 0.68 -6.17 6.36
C VAL A 8 0.91 -5.64 7.78
N GLY A 9 1.39 -6.49 8.70
CA GLY A 9 1.71 -6.09 10.08
C GLY A 9 2.79 -5.02 10.15
N THR A 10 3.91 -5.22 9.45
CA THR A 10 5.01 -4.25 9.39
C THR A 10 4.56 -2.93 8.77
N GLN A 11 3.79 -2.98 7.68
CA GLN A 11 3.25 -1.77 7.05
C GLN A 11 2.27 -1.03 7.99
N ALA A 12 1.47 -1.75 8.77
CA ALA A 12 0.57 -1.14 9.76
C ALA A 12 1.35 -0.43 10.87
N VAL A 13 2.41 -1.04 11.40
CA VAL A 13 3.28 -0.41 12.41
C VAL A 13 3.92 0.86 11.85
N LEU A 14 4.48 0.81 10.63
CA LEU A 14 5.06 1.98 9.98
C LEU A 14 4.04 3.12 9.80
N ASN A 15 2.82 2.80 9.40
CA ASN A 15 1.77 3.80 9.22
C ASN A 15 1.37 4.48 10.55
N VAL A 16 1.37 3.74 11.66
CA VAL A 16 1.08 4.30 12.99
C VAL A 16 2.24 5.14 13.51
N LEU A 17 3.47 4.63 13.41
CA LEU A 17 4.67 5.34 13.90
C LEU A 17 4.95 6.63 13.14
N THR A 18 4.69 6.65 11.83
CA THR A 18 4.90 7.85 11.00
C THR A 18 3.73 8.83 11.04
N GLY A 19 2.59 8.45 11.63
CA GLY A 19 1.37 9.25 11.65
C GLY A 19 0.67 9.39 10.30
N GLU A 20 1.22 8.81 9.23
CA GLU A 20 0.74 8.92 7.86
C GLU A 20 0.69 7.55 7.18
N ARG A 21 -0.43 7.23 6.54
CA ARG A 21 -0.57 5.94 5.86
C ARG A 21 0.26 5.89 4.58
N TYR A 22 1.09 4.85 4.45
CA TYR A 22 1.90 4.58 3.26
C TYR A 22 2.88 5.72 2.91
N LYS A 23 3.34 6.46 3.93
CA LYS A 23 4.46 7.41 3.81
C LYS A 23 5.73 6.69 3.34
N THR A 24 6.03 5.57 3.99
CA THR A 24 7.09 4.65 3.62
C THR A 24 6.48 3.31 3.25
N ILE A 25 6.73 2.83 2.04
CA ILE A 25 6.24 1.53 1.55
C ILE A 25 7.37 0.52 1.70
N ALA A 26 7.15 -0.55 2.47
CA ALA A 26 8.13 -1.63 2.62
C ALA A 26 8.36 -2.34 1.28
N LYS A 27 9.58 -2.87 1.06
CA LYS A 27 9.97 -3.52 -0.20
C LYS A 27 9.05 -4.71 -0.53
N GLU A 28 8.64 -5.49 0.46
CA GLU A 28 7.72 -6.61 0.27
C GLU A 28 6.32 -6.14 -0.12
N THR A 29 5.80 -5.07 0.52
CA THR A 29 4.54 -4.41 0.12
C THR A 29 4.61 -3.90 -1.32
N ALA A 30 5.74 -3.31 -1.70
CA ALA A 30 5.99 -2.86 -3.07
C ALA A 30 6.00 -4.03 -4.06
N GLY A 31 6.62 -5.16 -3.73
CA GLY A 31 6.58 -6.36 -4.56
C GLY A 31 5.15 -6.91 -4.73
N ILE A 32 4.31 -6.86 -3.68
CA ILE A 32 2.88 -7.23 -3.79
C ILE A 32 2.16 -6.28 -4.77
N LEU A 33 2.39 -4.97 -4.64
CA LEU A 33 1.80 -3.96 -5.51
C LEU A 33 2.27 -4.09 -6.97
N LYS A 34 3.50 -4.54 -7.20
CA LYS A 34 4.06 -4.82 -8.54
C LYS A 34 3.58 -6.14 -9.15
N GLY A 35 2.96 -7.01 -8.35
CA GLY A 35 2.58 -8.35 -8.79
C GLY A 35 3.73 -9.37 -8.76
N GLU A 36 4.85 -9.07 -8.09
CA GLU A 36 6.00 -9.97 -7.94
C GLU A 36 5.65 -11.24 -7.12
N TYR A 37 4.64 -11.15 -6.25
CA TYR A 37 4.14 -12.28 -5.45
C TYR A 37 2.98 -13.03 -6.12
N GLY A 38 2.74 -12.79 -7.41
CA GLY A 38 1.64 -13.38 -8.18
C GLY A 38 0.36 -12.54 -8.15
N HIS A 39 -0.73 -13.13 -8.65
CA HIS A 39 -2.02 -12.43 -8.74
C HIS A 39 -2.63 -12.29 -7.36
N THR A 40 -2.84 -11.05 -6.93
CA THR A 40 -3.59 -10.78 -5.70
C THR A 40 -5.07 -11.14 -5.95
N PRO A 41 -5.76 -11.80 -4.99
CA PRO A 41 -7.15 -12.20 -5.16
C PRO A 41 -8.13 -11.03 -5.25
N VAL A 42 -7.65 -9.81 -4.92
CA VAL A 42 -8.41 -8.56 -4.97
C VAL A 42 -7.52 -7.52 -5.65
N PRO A 43 -8.08 -6.63 -6.50
CA PRO A 43 -7.33 -5.55 -7.11
C PRO A 43 -6.61 -4.72 -6.04
N VAL A 44 -5.30 -4.54 -6.24
CA VAL A 44 -4.50 -3.65 -5.39
C VAL A 44 -4.90 -2.20 -5.60
N ASN A 45 -4.60 -1.35 -4.63
CA ASN A 45 -4.85 0.07 -4.76
C ASN A 45 -4.02 0.68 -5.90
N ALA A 46 -4.69 1.14 -6.95
CA ALA A 46 -4.05 1.68 -8.14
C ALA A 46 -3.13 2.88 -7.86
N ALA A 47 -3.48 3.74 -6.89
CA ALA A 47 -2.65 4.89 -6.54
C ALA A 47 -1.34 4.46 -5.84
N LEU A 48 -1.41 3.46 -4.96
CA LEU A 48 -0.21 2.89 -4.33
C LEU A 48 0.63 2.10 -5.33
N GLN A 49 -0.01 1.37 -6.24
CA GLN A 49 0.66 0.66 -7.31
C GLN A 49 1.40 1.63 -8.24
N ALA A 50 0.74 2.72 -8.68
CA ALA A 50 1.36 3.77 -9.48
C ALA A 50 2.58 4.37 -8.77
N ARG A 51 2.49 4.71 -7.48
CA ARG A 51 3.63 5.23 -6.69
C ARG A 51 4.84 4.28 -6.66
N VAL A 52 4.59 2.98 -6.58
CA VAL A 52 5.63 1.95 -6.55
C VAL A 52 6.23 1.71 -7.94
N LEU A 53 5.43 1.83 -9.00
CA LEU A 53 5.86 1.72 -10.39
C LEU A 53 6.60 2.98 -10.89
N GLU A 54 6.20 4.15 -10.41
CA GLU A 54 6.80 5.46 -10.75
C GLU A 54 8.14 5.71 -10.04
N GLY A 55 8.55 4.83 -9.11
CA GLY A 55 9.87 4.89 -8.49
C GLY A 55 9.95 5.76 -7.24
N GLY A 56 8.93 5.71 -6.37
CA GLY A 56 9.09 6.15 -4.98
C GLY A 56 9.27 7.66 -4.79
N ARG A 57 8.72 8.49 -5.68
CA ARG A 57 8.64 9.93 -5.45
C ARG A 57 7.51 10.21 -4.44
N SER A 58 7.84 10.05 -3.16
CA SER A 58 7.01 10.49 -2.03
C SER A 58 6.80 11.99 -2.15
N GLY A 59 5.60 12.42 -2.54
CA GLY A 59 5.29 13.84 -2.67
C GLY A 59 3.82 14.18 -2.87
N ASP A 60 3.11 13.47 -3.75
CA ASP A 60 1.76 13.89 -4.16
C ASP A 60 0.77 12.71 -4.17
N LEU A 61 0.33 12.29 -2.98
CA LEU A 61 -1.02 11.73 -2.89
C LEU A 61 -1.92 12.92 -2.52
N PRO A 62 -3.00 13.23 -3.27
CA PRO A 62 -3.97 14.20 -2.82
C PRO A 62 -4.45 13.76 -1.43
N SER A 63 -4.29 14.64 -0.44
CA SER A 63 -4.62 14.40 0.96
C SER A 63 -6.14 14.24 1.23
N GLY A 64 -6.91 13.90 0.20
CA GLY A 64 -8.33 13.58 0.28
C GLY A 64 -8.49 12.24 0.97
N GLY A 65 -9.02 12.28 2.18
CA GLY A 65 -9.33 11.11 2.99
C GLY A 65 -10.07 10.04 2.19
N PHE A 66 -9.71 8.79 2.46
CA PHE A 66 -10.54 7.63 2.10
C PHE A 66 -11.88 7.74 2.86
N THR A 67 -12.83 8.50 2.31
CA THR A 67 -14.23 8.36 2.68
C THR A 67 -14.73 7.07 2.06
N GLN A 68 -14.80 6.04 2.90
CA GLN A 68 -15.65 4.90 2.71
C GLN A 68 -17.09 5.40 2.49
N THR A 69 -17.55 5.38 1.24
CA THR A 69 -18.97 5.35 0.89
C THR A 69 -19.09 4.09 0.02
N GLY A 70 -19.85 3.05 0.35
CA GLY A 70 -21.14 3.03 1.01
C GLY A 70 -22.19 2.74 -0.06
N THR A 71 -22.40 1.44 -0.31
CA THR A 71 -23.62 0.78 -0.82
C THR A 71 -24.22 1.23 -2.16
N GLY A 72 -24.32 0.25 -3.08
CA GLY A 72 -25.25 0.19 -4.20
C GLY A 72 -25.54 -1.26 -4.52
#